data_AF-A0A498CMU9-F1
#
_entry.id   AF-A0A498CMU9-F1
#
_cell.length_a   1.000
_cell.length_b   1.000
_cell.length_c   1.000
_cell.angle_alpha   90.00
_cell.angle_beta   90.00
_cell.angle_gamma   90.00
#
_symmetry.space_group_name_H-M   'P 1'
#
loop_
_entity.id
_entity.type
_entity.pdbx_description
1 polymer ?
#
loop_
_entity_poly.entity_id
_entity_poly.type
_entity_poly.pdbx_seq_one_letter_code
_entity_poly.pdbx_strand_id
1 'polypeptide(L)'
;MDIQSWGPAGSGVVGGIIATWLVAYWARGLQTHYRGWSRAALRRRHRTTIRAANILLFVGLFSGLALYLLGGFASNDHRPALLGFGLASLLPLLALVVIPFLTGRSIREAFVAFAIGQGAPVWATYLPLAGGLVCLVVALVGFLPIGR
;
A
#
# COMPACT_ATOMS: atom_id res chain seq x y z
N MET A 1 -4.88 0.31 -35.53
CA MET A 1 -4.46 0.75 -34.18
C MET A 1 -3.87 -0.47 -33.50
N ASP A 2 -2.55 -0.50 -33.35
CA ASP A 2 -1.82 -1.71 -32.94
C ASP A 2 -2.03 -2.01 -31.46
N ILE A 3 -2.24 -3.29 -31.14
CA ILE A 3 -2.41 -3.82 -29.78
C ILE A 3 -1.22 -3.41 -28.86
N GLN A 4 -0.07 -3.07 -29.44
CA GLN A 4 1.13 -2.59 -28.73
C GLN A 4 0.98 -1.18 -28.14
N SER A 5 0.16 -0.29 -28.71
CA SER A 5 0.01 1.09 -28.19
C SER A 5 -0.87 1.18 -26.93
N TRP A 6 -1.56 0.08 -26.60
CA TRP A 6 -2.40 -0.05 -25.41
C TRP A 6 -1.69 -0.71 -24.22
N GLY A 7 -0.42 -1.13 -24.35
CA GLY A 7 0.25 -1.98 -23.36
C GLY A 7 0.15 -1.50 -21.89
N PRO A 8 0.65 -0.29 -21.55
CA PRO A 8 0.61 0.20 -20.16
C PRO A 8 -0.77 0.69 -19.71
N ALA A 9 -1.48 1.42 -20.58
CA ALA A 9 -2.79 1.97 -20.24
C ALA A 9 -3.85 0.86 -20.11
N GLY A 10 -3.85 -0.10 -21.04
CA GLY A 10 -4.74 -1.25 -21.04
C GLY A 10 -4.48 -2.20 -19.86
N SER A 11 -3.22 -2.51 -19.56
CA SER A 11 -2.89 -3.31 -18.37
C SER A 11 -3.28 -2.62 -17.08
N GLY A 12 -3.12 -1.29 -16.99
CA GLY A 12 -3.59 -0.48 -15.86
C GLY A 12 -5.10 -0.54 -15.68
N VAL A 13 -5.87 -0.39 -16.76
CA VAL A 13 -7.34 -0.48 -16.72
C VAL A 13 -7.81 -1.88 -16.31
N VAL A 14 -7.25 -2.93 -16.92
CA VAL A 14 -7.58 -4.32 -16.57
C VAL A 14 -7.23 -4.61 -15.11
N GLY A 15 -6.05 -4.17 -14.66
CA GLY A 15 -5.65 -4.28 -13.25
C GLY A 15 -6.63 -3.57 -12.31
N GLY A 16 -7.07 -2.36 -12.65
CA GLY A 16 -8.05 -1.61 -11.87
C GLY A 16 -9.42 -2.28 -11.79
N ILE A 17 -9.88 -2.88 -12.90
CA ILE A 17 -11.14 -3.64 -12.94
C ILE A 17 -11.04 -4.88 -12.04
N ILE A 18 -9.96 -5.66 -12.18
CA ILE A 18 -9.73 -6.86 -11.37
C ILE A 18 -9.64 -6.49 -9.89
N ALA A 19 -8.87 -5.46 -9.54
CA ALA A 19 -8.74 -5.00 -8.16
C ALA A 19 -10.09 -4.58 -7.57
N THR A 20 -10.88 -3.81 -8.32
CA THR A 20 -12.21 -3.35 -7.88
C THR A 20 -13.17 -4.53 -7.69
N TRP A 21 -13.19 -5.47 -8.63
CA TRP A 21 -14.01 -6.68 -8.54
C TRP A 21 -13.63 -7.52 -7.31
N LEU A 22 -12.33 -7.69 -7.07
CA LEU A 22 -11.81 -8.48 -5.96
C LEU A 22 -12.14 -7.86 -4.59
N VAL A 23 -12.01 -6.53 -4.46
CA VAL A 23 -12.46 -5.78 -3.28
C VAL A 23 -13.97 -5.93 -3.09
N ALA A 24 -14.77 -5.81 -4.15
CA ALA A 24 -16.22 -5.98 -4.06
C ALA A 24 -16.62 -7.41 -3.65
N TYR A 25 -15.88 -8.42 -4.12
CA TYR A 25 -16.07 -9.81 -3.74
C TYR A 25 -15.76 -10.01 -2.24
N TRP A 26 -14.61 -9.53 -1.78
CA TRP A 26 -14.21 -9.67 -0.38
C TRP A 26 -15.08 -8.90 0.59
N ALA A 27 -15.50 -7.68 0.25
CA ALA A 27 -16.29 -6.83 1.13
C ALA A 27 -17.60 -7.49 1.60
N ARG A 28 -18.17 -8.39 0.78
CA ARG A 28 -19.36 -9.19 1.10
C ARG A 28 -19.13 -10.18 2.25
N GLY A 29 -17.92 -10.74 2.35
CA GLY A 29 -17.57 -11.81 3.30
C GLY A 29 -16.84 -11.35 4.57
N LEU A 30 -16.59 -10.05 4.75
CA LEU A 30 -15.87 -9.56 5.94
C LEU A 30 -16.65 -9.82 7.25
N GLN A 31 -16.00 -9.73 8.40
CA GLN A 31 -16.68 -9.83 9.70
C GLN A 31 -17.41 -8.53 10.07
N THR A 32 -18.68 -8.59 10.44
CA THR A 32 -19.49 -7.40 10.80
C THR A 32 -19.10 -6.76 12.13
N HIS A 33 -18.50 -7.54 13.03
CA HIS A 33 -18.10 -7.10 14.37
C HIS A 33 -16.66 -7.54 14.68
N TYR A 34 -15.93 -6.70 15.41
CA TYR A 34 -14.61 -7.02 15.94
C TYR A 34 -14.53 -6.52 17.39
N ARG A 35 -14.28 -7.44 18.34
CA ARG A 35 -14.22 -7.16 19.79
C ARG A 35 -15.39 -6.30 20.31
N GLY A 36 -16.61 -6.60 19.86
CA GLY A 36 -17.83 -5.87 20.25
C GLY A 36 -18.05 -4.55 19.51
N TRP A 37 -17.11 -4.10 18.67
CA TRP A 37 -17.30 -2.92 17.82
C TRP A 37 -17.88 -3.30 16.46
N SER A 38 -18.86 -2.53 15.99
CA SER A 38 -19.30 -2.61 14.60
C SER A 38 -18.20 -2.07 13.65
N ARG A 39 -18.16 -2.56 12.41
CA ARG A 39 -17.22 -2.05 11.38
C ARG A 39 -17.23 -0.52 11.28
N ALA A 40 -18.43 0.07 11.30
CA ALA A 40 -18.60 1.51 11.16
C ALA A 40 -18.02 2.27 12.36
N ALA A 41 -18.24 1.77 13.59
CA ALA A 41 -17.70 2.39 14.79
C ALA A 41 -16.16 2.29 14.83
N LEU A 42 -15.61 1.11 14.51
CA LEU A 42 -14.16 0.90 14.45
C LEU A 42 -13.49 1.80 13.38
N ARG A 43 -14.08 1.88 12.19
CA ARG A 43 -13.58 2.74 11.10
C ARG A 43 -13.66 4.23 11.44
N ARG A 44 -14.72 4.67 12.12
CA ARG A 44 -14.85 6.06 12.60
C ARG A 44 -13.78 6.37 13.64
N ARG A 45 -13.55 5.47 14.60
CA ARG A 45 -12.53 5.61 15.64
C ARG A 45 -11.12 5.79 15.05
N HIS A 46 -10.78 5.05 14.00
CA HIS A 46 -9.46 5.11 13.34
C HIS A 46 -9.42 5.94 12.04
N ARG A 47 -10.41 6.80 11.77
CA ARG A 47 -10.52 7.54 10.50
C ARG A 47 -9.27 8.35 10.15
N THR A 48 -8.69 9.03 11.14
CA THR A 48 -7.48 9.84 10.94
C THR A 48 -6.28 8.97 10.60
N THR A 49 -6.09 7.85 11.30
CA THR A 49 -5.04 6.88 11.01
C THR A 49 -5.17 6.31 9.59
N ILE A 50 -6.39 5.93 9.18
CA ILE A 50 -6.64 5.39 7.84
C ILE A 50 -6.36 6.44 6.76
N ARG A 51 -6.78 7.69 6.97
CA ARG A 51 -6.51 8.80 6.05
C ARG A 51 -5.01 9.06 5.90
N ALA A 52 -4.29 9.15 7.02
CA ALA A 52 -2.86 9.34 7.02
C ALA A 52 -2.14 8.20 6.29
N ALA A 53 -2.52 6.95 6.57
CA ALA A 53 -1.97 5.78 5.89
C ALA A 53 -2.21 5.81 4.38
N ASN A 54 -3.42 6.17 3.92
CA ASN A 54 -3.71 6.29 2.49
C ASN A 54 -2.92 7.43 1.81
N ILE A 55 -2.80 8.60 2.46
CA ILE A 55 -2.00 9.71 1.93
C ILE A 55 -0.54 9.28 1.79
N LEU A 56 0.01 8.65 2.83
CA LEU A 56 1.39 8.19 2.85
C LEU A 56 1.67 7.07 1.82
N LEU A 57 0.68 6.24 1.51
CA LEU A 57 0.78 5.24 0.44
C LEU A 57 1.04 5.94 -0.90
N PHE A 58 0.25 6.96 -1.24
CA PHE A 58 0.43 7.72 -2.48
C PHE A 58 1.72 8.54 -2.48
N VAL A 59 2.11 9.12 -1.35
CA VAL A 59 3.41 9.80 -1.21
C VAL A 59 4.55 8.84 -1.53
N GLY A 60 4.53 7.63 -0.98
CA GLY A 60 5.52 6.60 -1.29
C GLY A 60 5.51 6.22 -2.77
N LEU A 61 4.34 6.00 -3.38
CA LEU A 61 4.23 5.63 -4.79
C LEU A 61 4.75 6.73 -5.72
N PHE A 62 4.37 7.99 -5.47
CA PHE A 62 4.82 9.13 -6.26
C PHE A 62 6.30 9.43 -6.07
N SER A 63 6.89 9.10 -4.93
CA SER A 63 8.34 9.26 -4.73
C SER A 63 9.16 8.41 -5.72
N GLY A 64 8.73 7.18 -6.03
CA GLY A 64 9.36 6.34 -7.04
C GLY A 64 9.26 6.92 -8.45
N LEU A 65 8.10 7.50 -8.80
CA LEU A 65 7.91 8.19 -10.08
C LEU A 65 8.78 9.44 -10.19
N ALA A 66 8.86 10.23 -9.11
CA ALA A 66 9.69 11.42 -9.05
C ALA A 66 11.17 11.10 -9.28
N LEU A 67 11.67 9.97 -8.78
CA LEU A 67 13.06 9.53 -9.01
C LEU A 67 13.37 9.30 -10.50
N TYR A 68 12.42 8.77 -11.29
CA TYR A 68 12.59 8.68 -12.75
C TYR A 68 12.59 10.06 -13.42
N LEU A 69 11.72 10.97 -12.97
CA LEU A 69 11.62 12.32 -13.54
C LEU A 69 12.84 13.19 -13.25
N LEU A 70 13.54 12.95 -12.13
CA LEU A 70 14.75 13.67 -11.75
C LEU A 70 15.99 13.29 -12.59
N GLY A 71 15.85 12.35 -13.54
CA GLY A 71 16.88 12.08 -14.57
C GLY A 71 18.11 11.31 -14.07
N GLY A 72 18.12 10.85 -12.82
CA GLY A 72 19.25 10.11 -12.23
C GLY A 72 19.27 8.60 -12.53
N PHE A 73 18.22 8.07 -13.15
CA PHE A 73 18.05 6.63 -13.39
C PHE A 73 17.64 6.34 -14.83
N ALA A 74 18.18 5.25 -15.39
CA ALA A 74 17.79 4.77 -16.71
C ALA A 74 16.36 4.23 -16.71
N SER A 75 15.68 4.27 -17.86
CA SER A 75 14.29 3.82 -17.99
C SER A 75 14.09 2.32 -17.73
N ASN A 76 15.16 1.53 -17.82
CA ASN A 76 15.17 0.10 -17.52
C ASN A 76 15.65 -0.23 -16.09
N ASP A 77 16.04 0.76 -15.29
CA ASP A 77 16.46 0.53 -13.92
C ASP A 77 15.22 0.30 -13.04
N HIS A 78 15.14 -0.85 -12.37
CA HIS A 78 14.01 -1.21 -11.52
C HIS A 78 14.09 -0.59 -10.11
N ARG A 79 15.24 -0.06 -9.70
CA ARG A 79 15.45 0.43 -8.31
C ARG A 79 14.46 1.53 -7.91
N PRO A 80 14.18 2.56 -8.73
CA PRO A 80 13.22 3.60 -8.34
C PRO A 80 11.80 3.07 -8.16
N ALA A 81 11.39 2.11 -8.99
CA ALA A 81 10.10 1.42 -8.85
C ALA A 81 10.04 0.59 -7.55
N LEU A 82 11.10 -0.17 -7.25
CA LEU A 82 11.20 -0.96 -6.01
C LEU A 82 11.22 -0.07 -4.76
N LEU A 83 11.93 1.07 -4.81
CA LEU A 83 11.91 2.08 -3.74
C LEU A 83 10.51 2.68 -3.56
N GLY A 84 9.87 3.09 -4.65
CA GLY A 84 8.53 3.69 -4.61
C GLY A 84 7.50 2.72 -4.02
N PHE A 85 7.47 1.47 -4.50
CA PHE A 85 6.59 0.44 -3.96
C PHE A 85 6.91 0.08 -2.50
N GLY A 86 8.20 0.07 -2.16
CA GLY A 86 8.68 -0.14 -0.80
C GLY A 86 8.26 0.94 0.18
N LEU A 87 8.42 2.22 -0.20
CA LEU A 87 7.97 3.36 0.59
C LEU A 87 6.45 3.43 0.67
N ALA A 88 5.75 3.15 -0.43
CA ALA A 88 4.29 3.04 -0.45
C ALA A 88 3.78 1.94 0.49
N SER A 89 4.63 0.98 0.85
CA SER A 89 4.31 -0.09 1.80
C SER A 89 4.71 0.24 3.24
N LEU A 90 5.90 0.81 3.44
CA LEU A 90 6.43 1.15 4.77
C LEU A 90 5.67 2.30 5.43
N LEU A 91 5.43 3.39 4.70
CA LEU A 91 4.86 4.61 5.30
C LEU A 91 3.45 4.40 5.86
N PRO A 92 2.52 3.69 5.18
CA PRO A 92 1.22 3.37 5.76
C PRO A 92 1.33 2.49 7.00
N LEU A 93 2.22 1.50 7.01
CA LEU A 93 2.46 0.64 8.16
C LEU A 93 2.97 1.44 9.36
N LEU A 94 3.90 2.38 9.14
CA LEU A 94 4.36 3.30 10.17
C LEU A 94 3.20 4.15 10.72
N ALA A 95 2.33 4.70 9.86
CA ALA A 95 1.16 5.44 10.34
C ALA A 95 0.19 4.58 11.15
N LEU A 96 -0.02 3.32 10.76
CA LEU A 96 -0.86 2.36 11.49
C LEU A 96 -0.27 1.94 12.85
N VAL A 97 1.02 2.13 13.08
CA VAL A 97 1.68 1.87 14.37
C VAL A 97 1.78 3.15 15.19
N VAL A 98 2.39 4.19 14.63
CA VAL A 98 2.76 5.43 15.33
C VAL A 98 1.53 6.22 15.76
N ILE A 99 0.54 6.43 14.89
CA ILE A 99 -0.61 7.28 15.23
C ILE A 99 -1.47 6.64 16.34
N PRO A 100 -1.84 5.34 16.28
CA PRO A 100 -2.56 4.71 17.38
C PRO A 100 -1.76 4.70 18.68
N PHE A 101 -0.44 4.42 18.60
CA PHE A 101 0.44 4.46 19.76
C PHE A 101 0.41 5.83 20.45
N LEU A 102 0.64 6.91 19.69
CA LEU A 102 0.64 8.29 20.22
C LEU A 102 -0.73 8.76 20.70
N THR A 103 -1.83 8.17 20.20
CA THR A 103 -3.20 8.53 20.60
C THR A 103 -3.78 7.61 21.68
N GLY A 104 -2.96 6.70 22.25
CA GLY A 104 -3.39 5.74 23.27
C GLY A 104 -4.42 4.71 22.77
N ARG A 105 -4.43 4.44 21.47
CA ARG A 105 -5.36 3.51 20.81
C ARG A 105 -4.68 2.18 20.49
N SER A 106 -5.46 1.12 20.37
CA SER A 106 -4.92 -0.18 20.01
C SER A 106 -4.37 -0.19 18.58
N ILE A 107 -3.09 -0.53 18.45
CA ILE A 107 -2.43 -0.75 17.15
C ILE A 107 -3.14 -1.87 16.39
N ARG A 108 -3.46 -2.99 17.06
CA ARG A 108 -4.16 -4.12 16.43
C ARG A 108 -5.51 -3.70 15.84
N GLU A 109 -6.27 -2.87 16.56
CA GLU A 109 -7.55 -2.33 16.06
C GLU A 109 -7.35 -1.43 14.84
N ALA A 110 -6.28 -0.64 14.79
CA ALA A 110 -5.98 0.20 13.64
C ALA A 110 -5.68 -0.62 12.38
N PHE A 111 -4.93 -1.73 12.52
CA PHE A 111 -4.68 -2.65 11.40
C PHE A 111 -5.99 -3.26 10.89
N VAL A 112 -6.82 -3.80 11.79
CA VAL A 112 -8.12 -4.37 11.40
C VAL A 112 -9.03 -3.31 10.78
N ALA A 113 -9.07 -2.10 11.35
CA ALA A 113 -9.86 -0.98 10.83
C ALA A 113 -9.40 -0.55 9.44
N PHE A 114 -8.09 -0.59 9.17
CA PHE A 114 -7.53 -0.29 7.86
C PHE A 114 -7.91 -1.35 6.83
N ALA A 115 -7.74 -2.64 7.12
CA ALA A 115 -8.16 -3.71 6.22
C ALA A 115 -9.66 -3.64 5.89
N ILE A 116 -10.50 -3.41 6.90
CA ILE A 116 -11.94 -3.14 6.71
C ILE A 116 -12.17 -1.89 5.85
N GLY A 117 -11.36 -0.85 6.04
CA GLY A 117 -11.38 0.37 5.24
C GLY A 117 -11.06 0.14 3.76
N GLN A 118 -10.18 -0.82 3.46
CA GLN A 118 -9.85 -1.24 2.09
C GLN A 118 -10.87 -2.22 1.50
N GLY A 119 -11.83 -2.70 2.28
CA GLY A 119 -12.82 -3.69 1.83
C GLY A 119 -12.21 -5.08 1.59
N ALA A 120 -11.04 -5.36 2.17
CA ALA A 120 -10.30 -6.61 1.95
C ALA A 120 -10.02 -7.33 3.28
N PRO A 121 -9.84 -8.66 3.28
CA PRO A 121 -9.39 -9.36 4.47
C PRO A 121 -7.98 -8.92 4.85
N VAL A 122 -7.62 -9.11 6.12
CA VAL A 122 -6.33 -8.71 6.70
C VAL A 122 -5.16 -9.23 5.85
N TRP A 123 -5.17 -10.53 5.51
CA TRP A 123 -4.09 -11.13 4.71
C TRP A 123 -3.95 -10.45 3.34
N ALA A 124 -5.04 -10.15 2.65
CA ALA A 124 -5.01 -9.54 1.32
C ALA A 124 -4.54 -8.08 1.36
N THR A 125 -4.75 -7.40 2.48
CA THR A 125 -4.26 -6.03 2.68
C THR A 125 -2.76 -6.01 2.97
N TYR A 126 -2.27 -6.95 3.79
CA TYR A 126 -0.90 -6.89 4.30
C TYR A 126 0.12 -7.71 3.50
N LEU A 127 -0.30 -8.72 2.73
CA LEU A 127 0.63 -9.46 1.85
C LEU A 127 1.32 -8.56 0.81
N PRO A 128 0.61 -7.67 0.08
CA PRO A 128 1.27 -6.75 -0.85
C PRO A 128 2.23 -5.80 -0.14
N LEU A 129 1.86 -5.32 1.06
CA LEU A 129 2.71 -4.43 1.86
C LEU A 129 3.99 -5.15 2.32
N ALA A 130 3.88 -6.41 2.74
CA ALA A 130 5.05 -7.24 3.06
C ALA A 130 5.95 -7.44 1.83
N GLY A 131 5.37 -7.71 0.66
CA GLY A 131 6.11 -7.78 -0.60
C GLY A 131 6.82 -6.46 -0.94
N GLY A 132 6.18 -5.32 -0.68
CA GLY A 132 6.82 -4.01 -0.85
C GLY A 132 7.98 -3.77 0.11
N LEU A 133 7.88 -4.20 1.37
CA LEU A 133 9.02 -4.14 2.30
C LEU A 133 10.22 -4.96 1.79
N VAL A 134 9.98 -6.13 1.20
CA VAL A 134 11.04 -6.91 0.54
C VAL A 134 11.64 -6.13 -0.62
N CYS A 135 10.82 -5.50 -1.46
CA CYS A 135 11.29 -4.66 -2.56
C CYS A 135 12.15 -3.49 -2.06
N LEU A 136 11.77 -2.88 -0.92
CA LEU A 136 12.55 -1.81 -0.30
C LEU A 136 13.95 -2.30 0.11
N VAL A 137 14.01 -3.44 0.78
CA VAL A 137 15.30 -4.04 1.20
C VAL A 137 16.16 -4.36 -0.02
N VAL A 138 15.59 -5.00 -1.05
CA VAL A 138 16.31 -5.32 -2.29
C VAL A 138 16.84 -4.06 -2.96
N ALA A 139 16.04 -3.00 -3.05
CA ALA A 139 16.47 -1.74 -3.62
C ALA A 139 17.63 -1.13 -2.82
N LEU A 140 17.51 -1.04 -1.50
CA LEU A 140 18.54 -0.49 -0.61
C LEU A 140 19.85 -1.28 -0.69
N VAL A 141 19.78 -2.62 -0.70
CA VAL A 141 20.96 -3.48 -0.90
C VAL A 141 21.59 -3.25 -2.28
N GLY A 142 20.78 -3.04 -3.31
CA GLY A 142 21.27 -2.69 -4.65
C GLY A 142 21.96 -1.32 -4.75
N PHE A 143 21.76 -0.43 -3.77
CA PHE A 143 22.48 0.84 -3.64
C PHE A 143 23.75 0.74 -2.79
N LEU A 144 23.88 -0.29 -1.95
CA LEU A 144 25.09 -0.49 -1.18
C LEU A 144 26.23 -0.88 -2.13
N PRO A 145 27.40 -0.24 -2.04
CA PRO A 145 28.61 -0.72 -2.69
C PRO A 145 29.06 -1.99 -1.96
N ILE A 146 28.43 -3.12 -2.26
CA ILE A 146 28.99 -4.42 -1.87
C ILE A 146 30.22 -4.58 -2.76
N GLY A 147 31.39 -4.56 -2.10
CA GLY A 147 32.73 -4.39 -2.68
C GLY A 147 32.90 -4.92 -4.10
N ARG A 148 33.21 -4.00 -5.01
CA ARG A 148 34.13 -4.27 -6.11
C ARG A 148 35.55 -4.08 -5.59
#